data_AF-A0A5C4VDJ8-F1
#
_entry.id   AF-A0A5C4VDJ8-F1
#
_cell.length_a   1.000
_cell.length_b   1.000
_cell.length_c   1.000
_cell.angle_alpha   90.00
_cell.angle_beta   90.00
_cell.angle_gamma   90.00
#
_symmetry.space_group_name_H-M   'P 1'
#
loop_
_entity.id
_entity.type
_entity.pdbx_description
1 polymer ?
#
loop_
_entity_poly.entity_id
_entity_poly.type
_entity_poly.pdbx_seq_one_letter_code
_entity_poly.pdbx_strand_id
1 'polypeptide(L)'
;MSAPWNAMPAPDPHGYAPLAASYHENSKFTRDRQLNYSDTVQHFEARMNELRAGPDRYASAPATVLDDEPLPLPALGELAARRRSERAWGGAPLSRRALATILRVGVGAADVRRPAPSAGGLYPVEAYVAVMNVEGIAPGVHYYAPHAGELRWVDPVDPAPGLRAACLHPEFLEGAGAVVALTGVFSRSTAKYAERGYRFALIEAGHMGQGLCLAAEGVGAGSLCLAGFHDHELDELLQLDGRLESSVHTVVLGPVADGD
;
A
#
# COMPACT_ATOMS: atom_id res chain seq x y z
N MET A 1 27.22 -17.61 -24.62
CA MET A 1 26.11 -18.59 -24.64
C MET A 1 25.65 -18.76 -23.21
N SER A 2 24.46 -18.29 -22.86
CA SER A 2 23.86 -18.50 -21.54
C SER A 2 23.48 -19.98 -21.39
N ALA A 3 23.74 -20.56 -20.22
CA ALA A 3 23.31 -21.93 -19.93
C ALA A 3 21.79 -22.04 -20.06
N PRO A 4 21.25 -23.16 -20.60
CA PRO A 4 19.81 -23.37 -20.67
C PRO A 4 19.21 -23.33 -19.26
N TRP A 5 17.97 -22.84 -19.14
CA TRP A 5 17.26 -22.69 -17.85
C TRP A 5 17.22 -23.98 -17.02
N ASN A 6 17.28 -25.14 -17.68
CA ASN A 6 17.30 -26.47 -17.06
C ASN A 6 18.63 -26.82 -16.37
N ALA A 7 19.65 -25.97 -16.49
CA ALA A 7 20.94 -26.11 -15.79
C ALA A 7 20.98 -25.33 -14.47
N MET A 8 19.89 -24.67 -14.06
CA MET A 8 19.77 -24.05 -12.75
C MET A 8 19.80 -25.12 -11.64
N PRO A 9 20.51 -24.90 -10.52
CA PRO A 9 20.48 -25.82 -9.41
C PRO A 9 19.04 -26.00 -8.91
N ALA A 10 18.71 -27.23 -8.49
CA ALA A 10 17.41 -27.50 -7.87
C ALA A 10 17.21 -26.56 -6.68
N PRO A 11 15.99 -26.02 -6.47
CA PRO A 11 15.71 -25.16 -5.33
C PRO A 11 16.04 -25.89 -4.02
N ASP A 12 16.53 -25.14 -3.04
CA ASP A 12 16.79 -25.66 -1.70
C ASP A 12 15.54 -26.38 -1.17
N PRO A 13 15.62 -27.67 -0.81
CA PRO A 13 14.47 -28.42 -0.29
C PRO A 13 13.92 -27.81 1.00
N HIS A 14 14.72 -27.06 1.77
CA HIS A 14 14.27 -26.32 2.96
C HIS A 14 13.59 -24.98 2.61
N GLY A 15 13.75 -24.49 1.37
CA GLY A 15 13.10 -23.29 0.83
C GLY A 15 11.97 -23.58 -0.16
N TYR A 16 11.60 -24.85 -0.36
CA TYR A 16 10.54 -25.21 -1.29
C TYR A 16 9.16 -24.73 -0.77
N ALA A 17 8.52 -23.83 -1.51
CA ALA A 17 7.23 -23.22 -1.16
C ALA A 17 6.10 -23.77 -2.05
N PRO A 18 5.51 -24.95 -1.74
CA PRO A 18 4.52 -25.60 -2.59
C PRO A 18 3.26 -24.75 -2.82
N LEU A 19 2.85 -24.00 -1.80
CA LEU A 19 1.70 -23.09 -1.91
C LEU A 19 1.99 -21.92 -2.86
N ALA A 20 3.19 -21.36 -2.82
CA ALA A 20 3.60 -20.31 -3.75
C ALA A 20 3.66 -20.84 -5.19
N ALA A 21 4.16 -22.06 -5.39
CA ALA A 21 4.17 -22.71 -6.70
C ALA A 21 2.75 -22.98 -7.22
N SER A 22 1.85 -23.47 -6.35
CA SER A 22 0.45 -23.70 -6.68
C SER A 22 -0.27 -22.41 -7.07
N TYR A 23 -0.12 -21.35 -6.26
CA TYR A 23 -0.64 -20.03 -6.59
C TYR A 23 -0.06 -19.53 -7.92
N HIS A 24 1.26 -19.66 -8.12
CA HIS A 24 1.94 -19.24 -9.33
C HIS A 24 1.41 -19.96 -10.59
N GLU A 25 1.13 -21.25 -10.51
CA GLU A 25 0.54 -21.97 -11.65
C GLU A 25 -0.90 -21.52 -11.90
N ASN A 26 -1.70 -21.45 -10.83
CA ASN A 26 -3.13 -21.13 -10.92
C ASN A 26 -3.46 -19.68 -11.27
N SER A 27 -2.48 -18.79 -11.34
CA SER A 27 -2.70 -17.39 -11.78
C SER A 27 -2.04 -17.05 -13.12
N LYS A 28 -1.55 -18.06 -13.86
CA LYS A 28 -1.10 -17.92 -15.25
C LYS A 28 -2.27 -17.86 -16.24
N PHE A 29 -2.02 -17.21 -17.38
CA PHE A 29 -2.88 -17.37 -18.55
C PHE A 29 -2.35 -18.56 -19.35
N THR A 30 -3.18 -19.57 -19.50
CA THR A 30 -3.02 -20.60 -20.51
C THR A 30 -3.96 -20.28 -21.68
N ARG A 31 -3.75 -20.89 -22.85
CA ARG A 31 -4.65 -20.69 -24.00
C ARG A 31 -6.10 -21.02 -23.64
N ASP A 32 -6.30 -22.09 -22.87
CA ASP A 32 -7.63 -22.52 -22.42
C ASP A 32 -8.26 -21.50 -21.46
N ARG A 33 -7.49 -20.94 -20.52
CA ARG A 33 -7.99 -19.90 -19.59
C ARG A 33 -8.21 -18.55 -20.27
N GLN A 34 -7.50 -18.25 -21.35
CA GLN A 34 -7.65 -17.00 -22.09
C GLN A 34 -9.01 -16.91 -22.80
N LEU A 35 -9.56 -18.03 -23.26
CA LEU A 35 -10.89 -18.08 -23.89
C LEU A 35 -12.03 -17.83 -22.89
N ASN A 36 -11.93 -18.39 -21.68
CA ASN A 36 -12.89 -18.12 -20.60
C ASN A 36 -12.80 -16.68 -20.09
N TYR A 37 -11.62 -16.07 -20.21
CA TYR A 37 -11.34 -14.70 -19.80
C TYR A 37 -11.96 -13.64 -20.72
N SER A 38 -12.02 -13.88 -22.04
CA SER A 38 -12.69 -12.94 -22.96
C SER A 38 -14.18 -12.78 -22.65
N ASP A 39 -14.87 -13.86 -22.29
CA ASP A 39 -16.30 -13.82 -21.98
C ASP A 39 -16.59 -13.12 -20.64
N THR A 40 -15.76 -13.36 -19.62
CA THR A 40 -15.90 -12.70 -18.31
C THR A 40 -15.59 -11.22 -18.36
N VAL A 41 -14.57 -10.80 -19.10
CA VAL A 41 -14.20 -9.38 -19.24
C VAL A 41 -15.27 -8.57 -19.98
N GLN A 42 -15.87 -9.13 -21.04
CA GLN A 42 -16.89 -8.45 -21.84
C GLN A 42 -18.19 -8.20 -21.06
N HIS A 43 -18.59 -9.12 -20.17
CA HIS A 43 -19.78 -8.95 -19.33
C HIS A 43 -19.53 -8.02 -18.11
N PHE A 44 -18.28 -7.67 -17.84
CA PHE A 44 -17.90 -6.96 -16.62
C PHE A 44 -18.10 -5.44 -16.68
N GLU A 45 -18.14 -4.85 -17.88
CA GLU A 45 -18.19 -3.39 -18.06
C GLU A 45 -19.41 -2.74 -17.39
N ALA A 46 -20.54 -3.44 -17.32
CA ALA A 46 -21.77 -2.93 -16.71
C ALA A 46 -21.69 -2.73 -15.19
N ARG A 47 -20.80 -3.44 -14.48
CA ARG A 47 -20.64 -3.38 -13.01
C ARG A 47 -19.35 -2.70 -12.55
N MET A 48 -18.53 -2.23 -13.50
CA MET A 48 -17.24 -1.60 -13.22
C MET A 48 -17.34 -0.39 -12.27
N ASN A 49 -18.36 0.46 -12.45
CA ASN A 49 -18.51 1.66 -11.63
C ASN A 49 -18.89 1.33 -10.18
N GLU A 50 -19.74 0.31 -9.96
CA GLU A 50 -20.10 -0.15 -8.61
C GLU A 50 -18.88 -0.69 -7.85
N LEU A 51 -18.05 -1.48 -8.53
CA LEU A 51 -16.87 -2.10 -7.94
C LEU A 51 -15.72 -1.11 -7.71
N ARG A 52 -15.56 -0.12 -8.60
CA ARG A 52 -14.60 0.98 -8.44
C ARG A 52 -14.92 1.86 -7.25
N ALA A 53 -16.20 2.22 -7.10
CA ALA A 53 -16.64 3.07 -6.00
C ALA A 53 -16.56 2.28 -4.68
N GLY A 54 -17.11 1.06 -4.66
CA GLY A 54 -17.36 0.35 -3.41
C GLY A 54 -18.21 1.18 -2.43
N PRO A 55 -18.72 0.59 -1.34
CA PRO A 55 -19.21 1.38 -0.22
C PRO A 55 -18.01 2.03 0.48
N ASP A 56 -18.02 3.35 0.54
CA ASP A 56 -17.07 4.11 1.35
C ASP A 56 -17.41 3.91 2.83
N ARG A 57 -16.76 2.91 3.43
CA ARG A 57 -17.07 2.39 4.78
C ARG A 57 -16.96 3.47 5.87
N TYR A 58 -16.17 4.50 5.62
CA TYR A 58 -15.88 5.57 6.58
C TYR A 58 -16.46 6.92 6.17
N ALA A 59 -17.36 6.99 5.17
CA ALA A 59 -17.91 8.25 4.65
C ALA A 59 -18.56 9.15 5.73
N SER A 60 -19.07 8.57 6.81
CA SER A 60 -19.69 9.30 7.94
C SER A 60 -18.75 9.49 9.14
N ALA A 61 -17.52 8.96 9.08
CA ALA A 61 -16.55 9.11 10.16
C ALA A 61 -16.04 10.56 10.22
N PRO A 62 -15.69 11.08 11.40
CA PRO A 62 -15.04 12.38 11.48
C PRO A 62 -13.75 12.38 10.66
N ALA A 63 -13.44 13.52 10.03
CA ALA A 63 -12.36 13.62 9.06
C ALA A 63 -11.41 14.78 9.36
N THR A 64 -10.13 14.57 9.07
CA THR A 64 -9.10 15.62 9.01
C THR A 64 -8.75 15.86 7.56
N VAL A 65 -9.10 17.03 7.03
CA VAL A 65 -8.81 17.43 5.65
C VAL A 65 -7.30 17.69 5.49
N LEU A 66 -6.69 17.23 4.40
CA LEU A 66 -5.29 17.46 4.03
C LEU A 66 -5.20 18.38 2.79
N ASP A 67 -5.71 19.60 2.93
CA ASP A 67 -5.80 20.63 1.88
C ASP A 67 -4.55 21.51 1.76
N ASP A 68 -3.49 21.18 2.50
CA ASP A 68 -2.21 21.87 2.42
C ASP A 68 -1.69 21.93 0.96
N GLU A 69 -1.18 23.09 0.55
CA GLU A 69 -0.51 23.25 -0.75
C GLU A 69 0.66 22.25 -0.81
N PRO A 70 0.76 21.37 -1.83
CA PRO A 70 1.82 20.38 -1.88
C PRO A 70 3.21 21.01 -1.75
N LEU A 71 4.14 20.28 -1.13
CA LEU A 71 5.54 20.68 -1.17
C LEU A 71 6.08 20.53 -2.60
N PRO A 72 6.96 21.44 -3.05
CA PRO A 72 7.60 21.30 -4.35
C PRO A 72 8.47 20.04 -4.34
N LEU A 73 8.37 19.23 -5.40
CA LEU A 73 9.13 18.00 -5.53
C LEU A 73 10.25 18.17 -6.58
N PRO A 74 11.45 17.60 -6.33
CA PRO A 74 12.50 17.47 -7.34
C PRO A 74 12.05 16.67 -8.58
N ALA A 75 12.87 16.73 -9.64
CA ALA A 75 12.61 15.96 -10.84
C ALA A 75 12.67 14.45 -10.57
N LEU A 76 11.83 13.67 -11.26
CA LEU A 76 11.72 12.22 -11.04
C LEU A 76 13.06 11.47 -11.13
N GLY A 77 13.92 11.85 -12.08
CA GLY A 77 15.24 11.21 -12.23
C GLY A 77 16.16 11.43 -11.03
N GLU A 78 16.04 12.58 -10.37
CA GLU A 78 16.78 12.92 -9.16
C GLU A 78 16.24 12.14 -7.96
N LEU A 79 14.90 12.09 -7.79
CA LEU A 79 14.26 11.30 -6.75
C LEU A 79 14.62 9.82 -6.84
N ALA A 80 14.59 9.25 -8.05
CA ALA A 80 14.94 7.86 -8.28
C ALA A 80 16.40 7.55 -7.92
N ALA A 81 17.32 8.49 -8.15
CA ALA A 81 18.73 8.35 -7.82
C ALA A 81 19.01 8.49 -6.32
N ARG A 82 18.29 9.37 -5.62
CA ARG A 82 18.50 9.66 -4.20
C ARG A 82 17.79 8.72 -3.27
N ARG A 83 16.59 8.25 -3.60
CA ARG A 83 15.75 7.42 -2.73
C ARG A 83 16.55 6.34 -2.01
N ARG A 84 16.48 6.33 -0.68
CA ARG A 84 17.02 5.27 0.20
C ARG A 84 15.93 4.71 1.11
N SER A 85 16.26 3.63 1.81
CA SER A 85 15.39 3.01 2.80
C SER A 85 15.92 3.41 4.17
N GLU A 86 15.19 4.27 4.85
CA GLU A 86 15.56 4.76 6.17
C GLU A 86 15.13 3.76 7.25
N ARG A 87 15.94 3.62 8.29
CA ARG A 87 15.68 2.67 9.39
C ARG A 87 15.80 3.31 10.77
N ALA A 88 16.10 4.60 10.79
CA ALA A 88 16.21 5.43 11.97
C ALA A 88 15.53 6.76 11.67
N TRP A 89 14.86 7.33 12.67
CA TRP A 89 14.03 8.51 12.51
C TRP A 89 14.52 9.63 13.42
N GLY A 90 14.33 10.86 13.00
CA GLY A 90 14.47 12.01 13.90
C GLY A 90 13.39 11.97 15.00
N GLY A 91 13.69 12.46 16.20
CA GLY A 91 12.71 12.51 17.30
C GLY A 91 11.60 13.55 17.12
N ALA A 92 11.66 14.37 16.07
CA ALA A 92 10.67 15.40 15.75
C ALA A 92 9.36 14.78 15.21
N PRO A 93 8.22 15.50 15.27
CA PRO A 93 7.03 15.07 14.54
C PRO A 93 7.24 15.14 13.02
N LEU A 94 6.61 14.22 12.28
CA LEU A 94 6.51 14.34 10.82
C LEU A 94 5.60 15.53 10.49
N SER A 95 6.01 16.40 9.56
CA SER A 95 5.17 17.51 9.14
C SER A 95 3.87 17.02 8.49
N ARG A 96 2.73 17.59 8.89
CA ARG A 96 1.43 17.32 8.25
C ARG A 96 1.46 17.59 6.75
N ARG A 97 2.10 18.69 6.34
CA ARG A 97 2.22 19.07 4.92
C ARG A 97 3.06 18.05 4.14
N ALA A 98 4.11 17.49 4.76
CA ALA A 98 4.89 16.41 4.18
C ALA A 98 4.03 15.14 4.02
N LEU A 99 3.31 14.71 5.08
CA LEU A 99 2.39 13.57 5.01
C LEU A 99 1.32 13.76 3.91
N ALA A 100 0.69 14.94 3.86
CA ALA A 100 -0.32 15.28 2.85
C ALA A 100 0.24 15.17 1.42
N THR A 101 1.45 15.68 1.19
CA THR A 101 2.13 15.59 -0.10
C THR A 101 2.46 14.14 -0.45
N ILE A 102 2.99 13.37 0.49
CA ILE A 102 3.33 11.95 0.31
C ILE A 102 2.09 11.14 -0.08
N LEU A 103 0.99 11.29 0.66
CA LEU A 103 -0.25 10.58 0.39
C LEU A 103 -0.84 11.00 -0.96
N ARG A 104 -0.87 12.30 -1.27
CA ARG A 104 -1.39 12.79 -2.57
C ARG A 104 -0.64 12.19 -3.76
N VAL A 105 0.68 12.04 -3.68
CA VAL A 105 1.51 11.50 -4.76
C VAL A 105 1.45 9.98 -4.83
N GLY A 106 1.53 9.29 -3.68
CA GLY A 106 1.61 7.83 -3.64
C GLY A 106 0.26 7.12 -3.77
N VAL A 107 -0.80 7.71 -3.20
CA VAL A 107 -2.10 7.05 -3.02
C VAL A 107 -3.32 7.92 -3.36
N GLY A 108 -3.12 9.21 -3.64
CA GLY A 108 -4.20 10.16 -3.96
C GLY A 108 -5.00 9.83 -5.22
N ALA A 109 -5.96 10.69 -5.55
CA ALA A 109 -6.74 10.58 -6.78
C ALA A 109 -6.94 11.93 -7.47
N ALA A 110 -7.05 11.89 -8.79
CA ALA A 110 -7.48 12.99 -9.64
C ALA A 110 -8.62 12.50 -10.53
N ASP A 111 -9.84 12.98 -10.26
CA ASP A 111 -11.08 12.44 -10.84
C ASP A 111 -11.20 10.93 -10.54
N VAL A 112 -11.52 10.09 -11.53
CA VAL A 112 -11.60 8.62 -11.37
C VAL A 112 -10.24 7.90 -11.46
N ARG A 113 -9.12 8.63 -11.55
CA ARG A 113 -7.78 8.05 -11.73
C ARG A 113 -6.91 8.25 -10.49
N ARG A 114 -6.06 7.27 -10.20
CA ARG A 114 -5.00 7.34 -9.19
C ARG A 114 -3.61 7.37 -9.85
N PRO A 115 -2.57 7.91 -9.17
CA PRO A 115 -1.20 7.94 -9.70
C PRO A 115 -0.63 6.56 -10.02
N ALA A 116 -0.93 5.56 -9.17
CA ALA A 116 -0.54 4.18 -9.42
C ALA A 116 -1.38 3.56 -10.55
N PRO A 117 -0.77 2.88 -11.54
CA PRO A 117 -1.52 2.17 -12.56
C PRO A 117 -2.20 0.93 -11.95
N SER A 118 -3.42 0.68 -12.40
CA SER A 118 -4.29 -0.40 -11.91
C SER A 118 -4.85 -1.22 -13.08
N ALA A 119 -4.89 -2.55 -12.93
CA ALA A 119 -5.46 -3.43 -13.94
C ALA A 119 -6.96 -3.12 -14.15
N GLY A 120 -7.32 -2.71 -15.36
CA GLY A 120 -8.70 -2.32 -15.68
C GLY A 120 -9.18 -1.04 -15.01
N GLY A 121 -8.29 -0.31 -14.32
CA GLY A 121 -8.66 0.83 -13.48
C GLY A 121 -9.64 0.44 -12.38
N LEU A 122 -9.45 -0.72 -11.75
CA LEU A 122 -10.34 -1.23 -10.70
C LEU A 122 -9.96 -0.73 -9.30
N TYR A 123 -8.70 -0.33 -9.11
CA TYR A 123 -8.15 0.17 -7.86
C TYR A 123 -8.51 -0.69 -6.63
N PRO A 124 -8.11 -1.98 -6.61
CA PRO A 124 -8.32 -2.87 -5.48
C PRO A 124 -7.53 -2.50 -4.22
N VAL A 125 -6.54 -1.59 -4.30
CA VAL A 125 -5.70 -1.26 -3.14
C VAL A 125 -6.20 -0.01 -2.44
N GLU A 126 -6.41 -0.12 -1.13
CA GLU A 126 -6.78 0.98 -0.24
C GLU A 126 -5.61 1.33 0.69
N ALA A 127 -5.69 2.47 1.38
CA ALA A 127 -4.62 2.96 2.24
C ALA A 127 -5.17 3.36 3.62
N TYR A 128 -4.59 2.78 4.66
CA TYR A 128 -4.80 3.14 6.05
C TYR A 128 -3.54 3.79 6.59
N VAL A 129 -3.69 4.81 7.43
CA VAL A 129 -2.60 5.57 8.03
C VAL A 129 -2.70 5.44 9.54
N ALA A 130 -1.79 4.67 10.11
CA ALA A 130 -1.56 4.62 11.54
C ALA A 130 -0.64 5.78 11.93
N VAL A 131 -1.23 6.84 12.48
CA VAL A 131 -0.55 8.07 12.90
C VAL A 131 0.01 7.87 14.30
N MET A 132 1.31 8.11 14.49
CA MET A 132 1.99 8.03 15.78
C MET A 132 2.47 9.41 16.25
N ASN A 133 3.13 10.16 15.37
CA ASN A 133 3.71 11.47 15.68
C ASN A 133 3.73 12.39 14.44
N VAL A 134 2.60 13.02 14.15
CA VAL A 134 2.43 13.94 13.01
C VAL A 134 1.89 15.28 13.51
N GLU A 135 2.47 16.38 13.02
CA GLU A 135 2.08 17.74 13.44
C GLU A 135 0.58 18.00 13.25
N GLY A 136 -0.14 18.33 14.32
CA GLY A 136 -1.55 18.72 14.23
C GLY A 136 -2.52 17.60 13.82
N ILE A 137 -2.09 16.33 13.86
CA ILE A 137 -2.95 15.16 13.65
C ILE A 137 -2.81 14.26 14.89
N ALA A 138 -3.94 13.95 15.52
CA ALA A 138 -3.93 13.09 16.70
C ALA A 138 -3.50 11.65 16.35
N PRO A 139 -2.78 10.95 17.26
CA PRO A 139 -2.46 9.55 17.06
C PRO A 139 -3.71 8.68 16.90
N GLY A 140 -3.60 7.64 16.08
CA GLY A 140 -4.68 6.70 15.80
C GLY A 140 -4.68 6.15 14.38
N VAL A 141 -5.60 5.24 14.10
CA VAL A 141 -5.76 4.61 12.79
C VAL A 141 -6.80 5.38 11.97
N HIS A 142 -6.41 5.72 10.75
CA HIS A 142 -7.23 6.46 9.81
C HIS A 142 -7.32 5.73 8.48
N TYR A 143 -8.46 5.83 7.81
CA TYR A 143 -8.60 5.51 6.40
C TYR A 143 -8.27 6.78 5.59
N TYR A 144 -7.39 6.67 4.59
CA TYR A 144 -7.14 7.78 3.68
C TYR A 144 -8.16 7.74 2.53
N ALA A 145 -9.00 8.78 2.43
CA ALA A 145 -9.98 8.91 1.37
C ALA A 145 -9.37 9.69 0.18
N PRO A 146 -8.89 9.01 -0.89
CA PRO A 146 -7.99 9.63 -1.86
C PRO A 146 -8.64 10.69 -2.74
N HIS A 147 -9.96 10.59 -3.00
CA HIS A 147 -10.72 11.57 -3.79
C HIS A 147 -11.04 12.84 -3.01
N ALA A 148 -11.22 12.72 -1.69
CA ALA A 148 -11.49 13.84 -0.80
C ALA A 148 -10.18 14.47 -0.25
N GLY A 149 -9.08 13.73 -0.27
CA GLY A 149 -7.80 14.19 0.27
C GLY A 149 -7.86 14.36 1.79
N GLU A 150 -8.46 13.42 2.50
CA GLU A 150 -8.69 13.51 3.95
C GLU A 150 -8.40 12.18 4.66
N LEU A 151 -8.11 12.27 5.96
CA LEU A 151 -7.98 11.14 6.87
C LEU A 151 -9.26 10.99 7.67
N ARG A 152 -9.89 9.82 7.62
CA ARG A 152 -11.12 9.50 8.34
C ARG A 152 -10.85 8.53 9.45
N TRP A 153 -11.43 8.77 10.62
CA TRP A 153 -11.19 7.91 11.79
C TRP A 153 -11.65 6.47 11.56
N VAL A 154 -10.78 5.53 11.91
CA VAL A 154 -11.07 4.10 12.06
C VAL A 154 -11.05 3.77 13.55
N ASP A 155 -9.95 4.10 14.22
CA ASP A 155 -9.75 3.83 15.63
C ASP A 155 -8.93 4.94 16.29
N PRO A 156 -9.43 5.61 17.35
CA PRO A 156 -8.70 6.64 18.08
C PRO A 156 -7.65 6.11 19.06
N VAL A 157 -7.51 4.78 19.21
CA VAL A 157 -6.49 4.18 20.06
C VAL A 157 -5.09 4.41 19.46
N ASP A 158 -4.12 4.73 20.32
CA ASP A 158 -2.71 4.84 19.94
C ASP A 158 -2.26 3.56 19.21
N PRO A 159 -1.85 3.64 17.93
CA PRO A 159 -1.54 2.46 17.16
C PRO A 159 -0.16 1.90 17.46
N ALA A 160 0.72 2.62 18.16
CA ALA A 160 2.11 2.22 18.36
C ALA A 160 2.28 0.85 19.04
N PRO A 161 1.54 0.50 20.13
CA PRO A 161 1.63 -0.82 20.72
C PRO A 161 1.18 -1.94 19.79
N GLY A 162 0.09 -1.71 19.03
CA GLY A 162 -0.44 -2.68 18.07
C GLY A 162 0.51 -2.90 16.89
N LEU A 163 1.08 -1.83 16.33
CA LEU A 163 2.08 -1.92 15.27
C LEU A 163 3.33 -2.67 15.72
N ARG A 164 3.81 -2.43 16.95
CA ARG A 164 4.98 -3.13 17.51
C ARG A 164 4.72 -4.62 17.72
N ALA A 165 3.51 -5.01 18.11
CA ALA A 165 3.12 -6.41 18.22
C ALA A 165 3.08 -7.08 16.83
N ALA A 166 2.43 -6.42 15.86
CA ALA A 166 2.26 -6.97 14.53
C ALA A 166 3.56 -7.02 13.70
N CYS A 167 4.56 -6.17 13.95
CA CYS A 167 5.76 -6.10 13.12
C CYS A 167 6.85 -7.10 13.55
N LEU A 168 7.47 -7.80 12.59
CA LEU A 168 8.60 -8.71 12.84
C LEU A 168 9.88 -7.98 13.27
N HIS A 169 9.99 -6.72 12.86
CA HIS A 169 11.11 -5.82 13.17
C HIS A 169 10.60 -4.50 13.78
N PRO A 170 10.06 -4.54 15.02
CA PRO A 170 9.45 -3.38 15.65
C PRO A 170 10.44 -2.24 15.93
N GLU A 171 11.74 -2.52 15.94
CA GLU A 171 12.80 -1.52 16.07
C GLU A 171 12.76 -0.45 14.96
N PHE A 172 12.23 -0.79 13.77
CA PHE A 172 12.11 0.17 12.67
C PHE A 172 10.93 1.14 12.83
N LEU A 173 10.11 0.99 13.88
CA LEU A 173 9.00 1.91 14.16
C LEU A 173 9.37 2.98 15.20
N GLU A 174 10.52 2.85 15.88
CA GLU A 174 10.88 3.70 17.01
C GLU A 174 11.21 5.13 16.59
N GLY A 175 10.27 6.07 16.81
CA GLY A 175 10.41 7.46 16.37
C GLY A 175 9.81 7.74 14.99
N ALA A 176 9.18 6.75 14.36
CA ALA A 176 8.43 6.97 13.13
C ALA A 176 7.23 7.91 13.35
N GLY A 177 6.89 8.69 12.33
CA GLY A 177 5.73 9.59 12.37
C GLY A 177 4.42 8.87 12.05
N ALA A 178 4.43 8.01 11.04
CA ALA A 178 3.25 7.26 10.62
C ALA A 178 3.63 5.96 9.90
N VAL A 179 2.69 5.00 9.86
CA VAL A 179 2.75 3.83 8.97
C VAL A 179 1.59 3.89 8.00
N VAL A 180 1.88 3.84 6.71
CA VAL A 180 0.86 3.67 5.66
C VAL A 180 0.74 2.17 5.37
N ALA A 181 -0.37 1.57 5.78
CA ALA A 181 -0.72 0.20 5.45
C ALA A 181 -1.56 0.17 4.17
N LEU A 182 -1.09 -0.56 3.17
CA LEU A 182 -1.78 -0.80 1.92
C LEU A 182 -2.52 -2.13 2.02
N THR A 183 -3.82 -2.10 1.75
CA THR A 183 -4.73 -3.25 1.90
C THR A 183 -5.31 -3.63 0.55
N GLY A 184 -5.50 -4.91 0.31
CA GLY A 184 -6.11 -5.42 -0.92
C GLY A 184 -7.58 -5.76 -0.71
N VAL A 185 -8.51 -5.00 -1.29
CA VAL A 185 -9.91 -5.39 -1.44
C VAL A 185 -10.00 -6.36 -2.63
N PHE A 186 -9.61 -7.61 -2.40
CA PHE A 186 -9.30 -8.56 -3.47
C PHE A 186 -10.46 -8.77 -4.45
N SER A 187 -11.69 -8.77 -3.93
CA SER A 187 -12.92 -8.97 -4.72
C SER A 187 -13.07 -7.96 -5.87
N ARG A 188 -12.59 -6.72 -5.72
CA ARG A 188 -12.65 -5.70 -6.80
C ARG A 188 -11.90 -6.16 -8.04
N SER A 189 -10.75 -6.80 -7.85
CA SER A 189 -9.89 -7.27 -8.95
C SER A 189 -10.24 -8.70 -9.38
N THR A 190 -10.47 -9.61 -8.43
CA THR A 190 -10.72 -11.03 -8.72
C THR A 190 -12.07 -11.25 -9.39
N ALA A 191 -13.05 -10.36 -9.19
CA ALA A 191 -14.31 -10.44 -9.92
C ALA A 191 -14.11 -10.33 -11.44
N LYS A 192 -13.12 -9.57 -11.92
CA LYS A 192 -12.78 -9.46 -13.35
C LYS A 192 -11.70 -10.44 -13.80
N TYR A 193 -10.70 -10.64 -12.95
CA TYR A 193 -9.44 -11.30 -13.32
C TYR A 193 -9.22 -12.67 -12.64
N ALA A 194 -10.23 -13.19 -11.94
CA ALA A 194 -10.16 -14.42 -11.16
C ALA A 194 -8.91 -14.45 -10.24
N GLU A 195 -8.19 -15.56 -10.14
CA GLU A 195 -7.01 -15.72 -9.29
C GLU A 195 -5.89 -14.73 -9.67
N ARG A 196 -5.84 -14.31 -10.93
CA ARG A 196 -4.85 -13.31 -11.39
C ARG A 196 -5.13 -11.93 -10.83
N GLY A 197 -6.36 -11.65 -10.42
CA GLY A 197 -6.74 -10.39 -9.77
C GLY A 197 -5.94 -10.13 -8.49
N TYR A 198 -5.59 -11.19 -7.75
CA TYR A 198 -4.72 -11.09 -6.57
C TYR A 198 -3.32 -10.59 -6.94
N ARG A 199 -2.71 -11.11 -8.02
CA ARG A 199 -1.41 -10.61 -8.52
C ARG A 199 -1.45 -9.13 -8.83
N PHE A 200 -2.55 -8.68 -9.46
CA PHE A 200 -2.69 -7.28 -9.82
C PHE A 200 -2.81 -6.37 -8.60
N ALA A 201 -3.50 -6.81 -7.55
CA ALA A 201 -3.54 -6.07 -6.28
C ALA A 201 -2.15 -5.94 -5.66
N LEU A 202 -1.35 -7.03 -5.62
CA LEU A 202 0.03 -6.97 -5.09
C LEU A 202 0.94 -6.05 -5.91
N ILE A 203 0.83 -6.09 -7.25
CA ILE A 203 1.61 -5.23 -8.14
C ILE A 203 1.23 -3.75 -7.93
N GLU A 204 -0.07 -3.47 -7.81
CA GLU A 204 -0.57 -2.12 -7.52
C GLU A 204 -0.08 -1.60 -6.17
N ALA A 205 -0.10 -2.43 -5.12
CA ALA A 205 0.46 -2.07 -3.82
C ALA A 205 1.96 -1.74 -3.91
N GLY A 206 2.72 -2.47 -4.75
CA GLY A 206 4.11 -2.15 -5.04
C GLY A 206 4.29 -0.81 -5.77
N HIS A 207 3.42 -0.49 -6.74
CA HIS A 207 3.43 0.82 -7.41
C HIS A 207 3.15 1.97 -6.43
N MET A 208 2.14 1.80 -5.57
CA MET A 208 1.78 2.78 -4.54
C MET A 208 2.91 2.94 -3.53
N GLY A 209 3.50 1.83 -3.06
CA GLY A 209 4.65 1.83 -2.15
C GLY A 209 5.84 2.61 -2.71
N GLN A 210 6.19 2.39 -3.98
CA GLN A 210 7.26 3.15 -4.63
C GLN A 210 6.91 4.65 -4.77
N GLY A 211 5.65 4.97 -5.07
CA GLY A 211 5.16 6.35 -5.12
C GLY A 211 5.30 7.06 -3.77
N LEU A 212 4.94 6.39 -2.68
CA LEU A 212 5.12 6.88 -1.30
C LEU A 212 6.60 7.12 -1.00
N CYS A 213 7.48 6.19 -1.33
CA CYS A 213 8.93 6.34 -1.10
C CYS A 213 9.55 7.52 -1.86
N LEU A 214 9.19 7.70 -3.14
CA LEU A 214 9.70 8.81 -3.96
C LEU A 214 9.17 10.15 -3.45
N ALA A 215 7.91 10.21 -3.02
CA ALA A 215 7.34 11.42 -2.47
C ALA A 215 7.97 11.77 -1.11
N ALA A 216 8.23 10.78 -0.26
CA ALA A 216 8.92 10.97 1.03
C ALA A 216 10.30 11.59 0.82
N GLU A 217 11.11 11.00 -0.07
CA GLU A 217 12.41 11.55 -0.47
C GLU A 217 12.29 13.00 -0.95
N GLY A 218 11.28 13.29 -1.79
CA GLY A 218 11.10 14.63 -2.36
C GLY A 218 10.69 15.71 -1.37
N VAL A 219 10.08 15.35 -0.24
CA VAL A 219 9.74 16.28 0.84
C VAL A 219 10.75 16.30 1.98
N GLY A 220 11.87 15.57 1.85
CA GLY A 220 12.91 15.46 2.88
C GLY A 220 12.52 14.57 4.05
N ALA A 221 11.55 13.67 3.88
CA ALA A 221 11.17 12.66 4.85
C ALA A 221 11.80 11.30 4.52
N GLY A 222 11.98 10.46 5.54
CA GLY A 222 12.44 9.09 5.38
C GLY A 222 11.29 8.14 5.03
N SER A 223 11.59 7.04 4.36
CA SER A 223 10.63 5.95 4.14
C SER A 223 11.26 4.57 4.24
N LEU A 224 10.46 3.60 4.68
CA LEU A 224 10.83 2.19 4.73
C LEU A 224 9.66 1.32 4.31
N CYS A 225 9.80 0.61 3.20
CA CYS A 225 8.94 -0.53 2.90
C CYS A 225 9.20 -1.65 3.91
N LEU A 226 8.20 -1.95 4.75
CA LEU A 226 8.26 -2.97 5.78
C LEU A 226 7.15 -4.01 5.54
N ALA A 227 7.52 -5.14 4.94
CA ALA A 227 6.57 -6.21 4.59
C ALA A 227 6.65 -7.42 5.54
N GLY A 228 7.44 -7.33 6.62
CA GLY A 228 7.54 -8.37 7.64
C GLY A 228 6.62 -8.05 8.81
N PHE A 229 5.38 -8.51 8.74
CA PHE A 229 4.38 -8.37 9.80
C PHE A 229 3.53 -9.64 9.92
N HIS A 230 2.87 -9.80 11.07
CA HIS A 230 1.83 -10.77 11.33
C HIS A 230 0.51 -10.23 10.74
N ASP A 231 0.07 -10.78 9.60
CA ASP A 231 -1.07 -10.26 8.84
C ASP A 231 -2.34 -10.13 9.70
N HIS A 232 -2.66 -11.14 10.50
CA HIS A 232 -3.83 -11.12 11.38
C HIS A 232 -3.79 -9.99 12.41
N GLU A 233 -2.63 -9.73 13.02
CA GLU A 233 -2.50 -8.68 14.05
C GLU A 233 -2.59 -7.29 13.43
N LEU A 234 -2.01 -7.10 12.23
CA LEU A 234 -2.13 -5.85 11.50
C LEU A 234 -3.59 -5.63 11.02
N ASP A 235 -4.24 -6.68 10.51
CA ASP A 235 -5.63 -6.60 10.07
C ASP A 235 -6.59 -6.29 11.24
N GLU A 236 -6.36 -6.86 12.42
CA GLU A 236 -7.10 -6.53 13.64
C GLU A 236 -6.94 -5.07 14.05
N LEU A 237 -5.70 -4.55 14.03
CA LEU A 237 -5.42 -3.13 14.30
C LEU A 237 -6.15 -2.20 13.32
N LEU A 238 -6.28 -2.61 12.06
CA LEU A 238 -6.93 -1.85 10.99
C LEU A 238 -8.45 -2.11 10.90
N GLN A 239 -9.01 -2.95 11.77
CA GLN A 239 -10.42 -3.37 11.77
C GLN A 239 -10.89 -4.00 10.44
N LEU A 240 -10.00 -4.81 9.85
CA LEU A 240 -10.23 -5.56 8.61
C LEU A 240 -10.72 -6.99 8.91
N ASP A 241 -11.36 -7.61 7.93
CA ASP A 241 -11.82 -9.01 8.06
C ASP A 241 -10.74 -10.05 7.74
N GLY A 242 -9.59 -9.62 7.21
CA GLY A 242 -8.44 -10.46 6.85
C GLY A 242 -8.72 -11.47 5.73
N ARG A 243 -9.85 -11.36 5.03
CA ARG A 243 -10.30 -12.30 3.99
C ARG A 243 -10.69 -11.61 2.69
N LEU A 244 -11.63 -10.67 2.74
CA LEU A 244 -12.07 -9.87 1.61
C LEU A 244 -11.20 -8.63 1.44
N GLU A 245 -10.77 -8.06 2.56
CA GLU A 245 -9.77 -7.00 2.65
C GLU A 245 -8.71 -7.39 3.69
N SER A 246 -7.44 -7.31 3.29
CA SER A 246 -6.30 -7.66 4.16
C SER A 246 -5.08 -6.85 3.78
N SER A 247 -4.22 -6.61 4.75
CA SER A 247 -2.94 -5.92 4.60
C SER A 247 -2.02 -6.68 3.65
N VAL A 248 -1.43 -5.98 2.68
CA VAL A 248 -0.51 -6.59 1.69
C VAL A 248 0.87 -5.94 1.68
N HIS A 249 0.97 -4.70 2.18
CA HIS A 249 2.23 -3.97 2.24
C HIS A 249 2.15 -2.84 3.26
N THR A 250 3.29 -2.41 3.82
CA THR A 250 3.34 -1.17 4.60
C THR A 250 4.55 -0.32 4.21
N VAL A 251 4.40 1.00 4.38
CA VAL A 251 5.47 1.98 4.27
C VAL A 251 5.51 2.80 5.55
N VAL A 252 6.60 2.66 6.30
CA VAL A 252 6.88 3.49 7.47
C VAL A 252 7.41 4.84 6.98
N LEU A 253 6.91 5.92 7.58
CA LEU A 253 7.28 7.31 7.28
C LEU A 253 7.74 8.00 8.57
N GLY A 254 8.77 8.81 8.48
CA GLY A 254 9.25 9.60 9.61
C GLY A 254 10.17 10.72 9.15
N PRO A 255 10.47 11.68 10.04
CA PRO A 255 11.55 12.63 9.77
C PRO A 255 12.88 11.87 9.64
N VAL A 256 13.74 12.34 8.74
CA VAL A 256 15.12 11.84 8.68
C VAL A 256 15.85 12.34 9.93
N ALA A 257 16.66 11.49 10.56
CA ALA A 257 17.53 11.94 11.65
C ALA A 257 18.50 13.00 11.12
N ASP A 258 18.74 14.08 11.88
CA ASP A 258 19.81 15.02 11.54
C ASP A 258 21.10 14.21 11.41
N GLY A 259 21.75 14.29 10.24
CA GLY A 259 22.98 13.55 9.99
C GLY A 259 24.09 14.05 10.92
N ASP A 260 24.77 13.11 11.58
CA ASP A 260 26.10 13.35 12.17
C ASP A 260 27.12 13.80 11.10
#